data_AF-A0A090I5F4-F1
#
_entry.id   AF-A0A090I5F4-F1
#
_cell.length_a   1.000
_cell.length_b   1.000
_cell.length_c   1.000
_cell.angle_alpha   90.00
_cell.angle_beta   90.00
_cell.angle_gamma   90.00
#
_symmetry.space_group_name_H-M   'P 1'
#
loop_
_entity.id
_entity.type
_entity.pdbx_description
1 polymer ?
#
loop_
_entity_poly.entity_id
_entity_poly.type
_entity_poly.pdbx_seq_one_letter_code
_entity_poly.pdbx_strand_id
1 'polypeptide(L)'
;MIYSRLLSYSYKPLVKSRECTVSNFVKMPFARSNETGQIISITEADRGNACNCRCLSCNTPVTARQADRTWHFSHRTDKTSTDNECYYSPVTAIALIIRQQLPSLQNVDLDDFAFDAISWEIDIKKHGVLIGGYAKDPIRKHTAAIDIPFPGSKAFDSNLLTSDIDIILTIDTTTMANTLYAKDTKPELLAPDEIFQKLLENWERWVTMLHSSSVVEDNKEEQKKTDKIEIQKVERIYFDSPSKSQDQNLQLCACCQIQTGALGGGILCNECVRKHVGTTFQNLTEMVKFYR
;
A
#
# COMPACT_ATOMS: atom_id res chain seq x y z
N MET A 1 58.80 47.26 8.09
CA MET A 1 58.36 46.89 9.46
C MET A 1 56.85 46.69 9.38
N ILE A 2 56.21 45.52 9.56
CA ILE A 2 56.44 44.39 10.47
C ILE A 2 55.82 43.10 9.87
N TYR A 3 56.56 42.02 10.09
CA TYR A 3 56.32 40.57 10.07
C TYR A 3 54.89 39.96 10.19
N SER A 4 54.62 39.00 9.29
CA SER A 4 54.14 37.60 9.46
C SER A 4 53.34 37.14 10.70
N ARG A 5 52.25 36.37 10.45
CA ARG A 5 51.74 35.22 11.25
C ARG A 5 50.84 34.36 10.34
N LEU A 6 51.33 33.27 9.76
CA LEU A 6 51.30 31.87 10.23
C LEU A 6 49.91 31.32 10.64
N LEU A 7 49.41 30.49 9.73
CA LEU A 7 48.56 29.30 9.82
C LEU A 7 48.32 28.72 11.24
N SER A 8 47.06 28.45 11.53
CA SER A 8 46.64 27.26 12.28
C SER A 8 45.25 26.82 11.82
N TYR A 9 45.21 26.10 10.70
CA TYR A 9 44.07 25.29 10.30
C TYR A 9 43.93 24.15 11.33
N SER A 10 42.90 24.19 12.15
CA SER A 10 42.58 23.09 13.06
C SER A 10 42.09 21.91 12.23
N TYR A 11 42.96 20.92 12.07
CA TYR A 11 42.69 19.65 11.41
C TYR A 11 41.67 18.87 12.27
N LYS A 12 40.38 18.99 11.93
CA LYS A 12 39.37 18.04 12.44
C LYS A 12 39.65 16.69 11.77
N PRO A 13 39.82 15.60 12.55
CA PRO A 13 40.07 14.30 11.97
C PRO A 13 38.89 13.87 11.10
N LEU A 14 39.21 13.44 9.88
CA LEU A 14 38.30 12.76 8.97
C LEU A 14 37.60 11.63 9.74
N VAL A 15 36.30 11.79 9.98
CA VAL A 15 35.44 10.71 10.44
C VAL A 15 35.51 9.64 9.36
N LYS A 16 36.12 8.50 9.72
CA LYS A 16 36.15 7.28 8.90
C LYS A 16 34.72 7.01 8.43
N SER A 17 34.49 7.11 7.12
CA SER A 17 33.23 6.76 6.47
C SER A 17 32.84 5.37 6.94
N ARG A 18 31.74 5.27 7.69
CA ARG A 18 31.19 3.95 8.04
C ARG A 18 30.77 3.30 6.73
N GLU A 19 31.39 2.17 6.42
CA GLU A 19 30.99 1.32 5.31
C GLU A 19 29.48 1.07 5.43
N CYS A 20 28.73 1.24 4.34
CA CYS A 20 27.33 0.86 4.28
C CYS A 20 27.22 -0.63 4.60
N THR A 21 26.86 -0.97 5.84
CA THR A 21 26.60 -2.33 6.29
C THR A 21 25.35 -2.83 5.59
N VAL A 22 25.56 -3.68 4.59
CA VAL A 22 24.51 -4.29 3.77
C VAL A 22 23.67 -5.21 4.66
N SER A 23 22.49 -4.77 5.13
CA SER A 23 21.57 -5.65 5.84
C SER A 23 20.89 -6.61 4.85
N ASN A 24 21.11 -7.92 5.01
CA ASN A 24 20.41 -9.05 4.39
C ASN A 24 19.86 -8.88 2.95
N PHE A 25 20.73 -9.18 1.97
CA PHE A 25 20.48 -9.78 0.64
C PHE A 25 19.14 -9.54 -0.06
N VAL A 26 18.71 -8.29 -0.24
CA VAL A 26 17.76 -7.95 -1.31
C VAL A 26 18.52 -7.22 -2.41
N LYS A 27 18.60 -7.84 -3.58
CA LYS A 27 19.13 -7.20 -4.79
C LYS A 27 18.20 -6.06 -5.18
N MET A 28 18.73 -4.89 -5.52
CA MET A 28 17.94 -3.70 -5.83
C MET A 28 17.55 -3.69 -7.32
N PRO A 29 16.32 -4.02 -7.72
CA PRO A 29 15.90 -3.96 -9.12
C PRO A 29 15.68 -2.53 -9.64
N PHE A 30 15.49 -1.55 -8.76
CA PHE A 30 15.13 -0.18 -9.15
C PHE A 30 16.09 0.87 -8.59
N ALA A 31 16.19 1.99 -9.31
CA ALA A 31 16.91 3.18 -8.89
C ALA A 31 16.28 4.43 -9.52
N ARG A 32 16.62 5.61 -8.99
CA ARG A 32 16.23 6.89 -9.58
C ARG A 32 17.29 7.35 -10.58
N SER A 33 16.90 7.61 -11.82
CA SER A 33 17.78 8.23 -12.81
C SER A 33 17.99 9.71 -12.47
N ASN A 34 19.25 10.17 -12.45
CA ASN A 34 19.53 11.60 -12.32
C ASN A 34 19.17 12.39 -13.59
N GLU A 35 19.03 11.71 -14.73
CA GLU A 35 18.76 12.36 -16.03
C GLU A 35 17.28 12.73 -16.15
N THR A 36 16.40 11.77 -15.84
CA THR A 36 14.95 11.95 -15.98
C THR A 36 14.26 12.28 -14.65
N GLY A 37 14.92 12.05 -13.52
CA GLY A 37 14.31 12.10 -12.19
C GLY A 37 13.37 10.94 -11.87
N GLN A 38 13.09 10.07 -12.86
CA GLN A 38 12.18 8.94 -12.75
C GLN A 38 12.86 7.73 -12.11
N ILE A 39 12.05 6.90 -11.46
CA ILE A 39 12.40 5.55 -11.05
C ILE A 39 12.43 4.69 -12.31
N ILE A 40 13.51 3.93 -12.49
CA ILE A 40 13.72 3.01 -13.60
C ILE A 40 14.10 1.62 -13.07
N SER A 41 13.83 0.61 -13.87
CA SER A 41 14.30 -0.76 -13.67
C SER A 41 15.75 -0.94 -14.14
N ILE A 42 16.41 -1.96 -13.62
CA ILE A 42 17.76 -2.35 -14.03
C ILE A 42 17.84 -2.76 -15.51
N THR A 43 16.73 -3.14 -16.12
CA THR A 43 16.63 -3.48 -17.55
C THR A 43 16.69 -2.24 -18.45
N GLU A 44 16.29 -1.08 -17.93
CA GLU A 44 16.27 0.20 -18.65
C GLU A 44 17.57 0.99 -18.47
N ALA A 45 18.40 0.61 -17.49
CA ALA A 45 19.61 1.34 -17.14
C ALA A 45 20.80 1.02 -18.05
N ASP A 46 21.61 2.03 -18.36
CA ASP A 46 22.94 1.82 -18.94
C ASP A 46 23.85 1.04 -17.99
N ARG A 47 24.73 0.21 -18.55
CA ARG A 47 25.59 -0.67 -17.76
C ARG A 47 26.57 0.07 -16.85
N GLY A 48 26.77 -0.43 -15.64
CA GLY A 48 27.80 0.02 -14.72
C GLY A 48 27.53 1.42 -14.19
N ASN A 49 28.57 2.26 -14.14
CA ASN A 49 28.46 3.63 -13.64
C ASN A 49 27.84 4.59 -14.66
N ALA A 50 27.68 4.16 -15.93
CA ALA A 50 27.03 4.94 -16.96
C ALA A 50 25.53 5.17 -16.66
N CYS A 51 24.88 4.30 -15.86
CA CYS A 51 23.48 4.47 -15.48
C CYS A 51 23.14 5.80 -14.82
N ASN A 52 24.12 6.48 -14.20
CA ASN A 52 23.93 7.75 -13.50
C ASN A 52 22.71 7.75 -12.54
N CYS A 53 22.56 6.67 -11.78
CA CYS A 53 21.41 6.45 -10.90
C CYS A 53 21.73 6.62 -9.41
N ARG A 54 20.66 6.77 -8.61
CA ARG A 54 20.70 6.86 -7.14
C ARG A 54 19.76 5.87 -6.47
N CYS A 55 20.15 5.39 -5.29
CA CYS A 55 19.33 4.51 -4.47
C CYS A 55 18.03 5.20 -4.03
N LEU A 56 16.89 4.50 -4.14
CA LEU A 56 15.58 5.03 -3.73
C LEU A 56 15.45 5.28 -2.22
N SER A 57 16.23 4.57 -1.40
CA SER A 57 16.16 4.68 0.06
C SER A 57 17.13 5.71 0.63
N CYS A 58 18.41 5.61 0.26
CA CYS A 58 19.46 6.44 0.87
C CYS A 58 20.02 7.52 -0.07
N ASN A 59 19.62 7.56 -1.35
CA ASN A 59 20.08 8.53 -2.34
C ASN A 59 21.58 8.45 -2.72
N THR A 60 22.33 7.47 -2.19
CA THR A 60 23.72 7.19 -2.61
C THR A 60 23.77 6.75 -4.08
N PRO A 61 24.78 7.22 -4.85
CA PRO A 61 25.03 6.74 -6.20
C PRO A 61 25.10 5.21 -6.28
N VAL A 62 24.47 4.64 -7.30
CA VAL A 62 24.51 3.20 -7.56
C VAL A 62 25.21 2.89 -8.87
N THR A 63 25.59 1.63 -9.04
CA THR A 63 26.14 1.07 -10.27
C THR A 63 25.21 -0.04 -10.76
N ALA A 64 24.91 -0.06 -12.06
CA ALA A 64 24.08 -1.10 -12.67
C ALA A 64 24.92 -2.37 -12.93
N ARG A 65 24.74 -3.40 -12.08
CA ARG A 65 25.39 -4.70 -12.22
C ARG A 65 24.60 -5.57 -13.18
N GLN A 66 24.88 -5.41 -14.48
CA GLN A 66 24.33 -6.25 -15.56
C GLN A 66 25.31 -7.35 -16.00
N ALA A 67 26.04 -7.90 -15.03
CA ALA A 67 26.90 -9.07 -15.20
C ALA A 67 26.81 -9.88 -13.92
N ASP A 68 26.83 -11.21 -14.05
CA ASP A 68 26.65 -12.22 -13.01
C ASP A 68 25.20 -12.47 -12.57
N ARG A 69 24.64 -13.58 -13.08
CA ARG A 69 23.44 -14.36 -12.69
C ARG A 69 22.10 -13.63 -12.49
N THR A 70 22.07 -12.40 -11.97
CA THR A 70 20.87 -11.58 -11.73
C THR A 70 21.22 -10.10 -11.80
N TRP A 71 20.56 -9.36 -12.67
CA TRP A 71 20.81 -7.93 -12.81
C TRP A 71 20.25 -7.17 -11.61
N HIS A 72 21.03 -6.23 -11.09
CA HIS A 72 20.62 -5.37 -9.98
C HIS A 72 21.47 -4.10 -9.90
N PHE A 73 20.97 -3.10 -9.20
CA PHE A 73 21.76 -1.96 -8.74
C PHE A 73 22.55 -2.33 -7.48
N SER A 74 23.73 -1.75 -7.34
CA SER A 74 24.53 -1.84 -6.10
C SER A 74 25.03 -0.46 -5.71
N HIS A 75 25.11 -0.18 -4.41
CA HIS A 75 25.76 1.03 -3.93
C HIS A 75 27.20 1.14 -4.44
N ARG A 76 27.57 2.35 -4.85
CA ARG A 76 28.94 2.68 -5.18
C ARG A 76 29.76 2.85 -3.91
N THR A 77 30.86 2.13 -3.81
CA THR A 77 31.81 2.25 -2.70
C THR A 77 32.83 3.37 -2.91
N ASP A 78 33.04 3.79 -4.16
CA ASP A 78 33.95 4.87 -4.53
C ASP A 78 33.37 6.28 -4.31
N LYS A 79 32.06 6.38 -4.12
CA LYS A 79 31.33 7.63 -3.83
C LYS A 79 30.21 7.37 -2.83
N THR A 80 30.56 7.30 -1.55
CA THR A 80 29.57 7.26 -0.47
C THR A 80 29.11 8.68 -0.17
N SER A 81 27.88 9.02 -0.56
CA SER A 81 27.29 10.34 -0.30
C SER A 81 26.23 10.31 0.80
N THR A 82 26.21 9.27 1.64
CA THR A 82 25.26 9.12 2.75
C THR A 82 25.92 9.21 4.09
N ASP A 83 25.32 10.00 4.99
CA ASP A 83 25.66 10.05 6.41
C ASP A 83 25.06 8.88 7.20
N ASN A 84 24.12 8.11 6.61
CA ASN A 84 23.30 7.09 7.28
C ASN A 84 23.40 5.69 6.64
N GLU A 85 23.08 4.65 7.42
CA GLU A 85 22.90 3.27 6.94
C GLU A 85 21.73 3.16 5.94
N CYS A 86 21.85 2.26 4.96
CA CYS A 86 20.83 2.06 3.92
C CYS A 86 19.95 0.84 4.24
N TYR A 87 18.64 1.07 4.35
CA TYR A 87 17.63 0.03 4.58
C TYR A 87 16.72 -0.09 3.35
N TYR A 88 17.32 -0.41 2.20
CA TYR A 88 16.53 -0.66 1.00
C TYR A 88 15.50 -1.77 1.23
N SER A 89 14.25 -1.53 0.79
CA SER A 89 13.16 -2.49 0.87
C SER A 89 12.37 -2.49 -0.45
N PRO A 90 12.02 -3.66 -1.01
CA PRO A 90 11.11 -3.75 -2.16
C PRO A 90 9.76 -3.05 -1.92
N VAL A 91 9.28 -3.05 -0.66
CA VAL A 91 8.05 -2.35 -0.27
C VAL A 91 8.21 -0.84 -0.50
N THR A 92 9.35 -0.25 -0.12
CA THR A 92 9.64 1.17 -0.40
C THR A 92 9.69 1.43 -1.90
N ALA A 93 10.33 0.55 -2.67
CA ALA A 93 10.43 0.71 -4.11
C ALA A 93 9.04 0.68 -4.78
N ILE A 94 8.20 -0.29 -4.42
CA ILE A 94 6.82 -0.40 -4.91
C ILE A 94 6.00 0.84 -4.54
N ALA A 95 6.05 1.28 -3.28
CA ALA A 95 5.31 2.47 -2.84
C ALA A 95 5.69 3.74 -3.62
N LEU A 96 6.96 3.88 -4.00
CA LEU A 96 7.44 5.00 -4.82
C LEU A 96 7.07 4.83 -6.30
N ILE A 97 7.12 3.61 -6.83
CA ILE A 97 6.70 3.31 -8.21
C ILE A 97 5.21 3.60 -8.39
N ILE A 98 4.36 3.15 -7.46
CA ILE A 98 2.93 3.43 -7.51
C ILE A 98 2.69 4.94 -7.54
N ARG A 99 3.35 5.74 -6.68
CA ARG A 99 3.25 7.21 -6.70
C ARG A 99 3.66 7.82 -8.04
N GLN A 100 4.71 7.29 -8.66
CA GLN A 100 5.16 7.76 -9.97
C GLN A 100 4.14 7.44 -11.08
N GLN A 101 3.54 6.26 -11.05
CA GLN A 101 2.65 5.78 -12.09
C GLN A 101 1.20 6.21 -11.89
N LEU A 102 0.79 6.53 -10.68
CA LEU A 102 -0.59 6.88 -10.36
C LEU A 102 -1.16 8.02 -11.22
N PRO A 103 -0.41 9.10 -11.55
CA PRO A 103 -0.91 10.13 -12.47
C PRO A 103 -1.26 9.64 -13.89
N SER A 104 -0.78 8.46 -14.30
CA SER A 104 -1.19 7.84 -15.57
C SER A 104 -2.58 7.20 -15.53
N LEU A 105 -3.10 6.90 -14.33
CA LEU A 105 -4.43 6.33 -14.12
C LEU A 105 -5.50 7.43 -14.17
N GLN A 106 -5.89 7.80 -15.38
CA GLN A 106 -6.87 8.87 -15.60
C GLN A 106 -8.31 8.39 -15.66
N ASN A 107 -8.53 7.11 -15.94
CA ASN A 107 -9.86 6.51 -16.02
C ASN A 107 -9.88 5.28 -15.11
N VAL A 108 -10.78 5.28 -14.13
CA VAL A 108 -10.93 4.18 -13.18
C VAL A 108 -12.39 4.03 -12.78
N ASP A 109 -12.88 2.79 -12.80
CA ASP A 109 -14.19 2.44 -12.27
C ASP A 109 -14.00 1.87 -10.86
N LEU A 110 -14.61 2.52 -9.87
CA LEU A 110 -14.50 2.16 -8.45
C LEU A 110 -15.86 1.73 -7.88
N ASP A 111 -16.56 0.89 -8.64
CA ASP A 111 -17.89 0.30 -8.37
C ASP A 111 -19.02 1.35 -8.23
N ASP A 112 -18.90 2.25 -7.27
CA ASP A 112 -19.85 3.33 -7.02
C ASP A 112 -19.71 4.45 -8.05
N PHE A 113 -18.47 4.75 -8.45
CA PHE A 113 -18.16 5.89 -9.32
C PHE A 113 -17.17 5.51 -10.40
N ALA A 114 -17.56 5.77 -11.63
CA ALA A 114 -16.63 5.91 -12.74
C ALA A 114 -15.99 7.30 -12.68
N PHE A 115 -14.68 7.33 -12.62
CA PHE A 115 -13.85 8.52 -12.69
C PHE A 115 -13.26 8.62 -14.09
N ASP A 116 -13.63 9.67 -14.81
CA ASP A 116 -13.14 9.93 -16.17
C ASP A 116 -12.20 11.15 -16.17
N ALA A 117 -11.04 11.02 -16.82
CA ALA A 117 -10.02 12.06 -16.93
C ALA A 117 -9.61 12.70 -15.59
N ILE A 118 -9.52 11.91 -14.51
CA ILE A 118 -9.08 12.41 -13.21
C ILE A 118 -7.59 12.74 -13.18
N SER A 119 -7.25 13.73 -12.35
CA SER A 119 -5.87 14.09 -12.03
C SER A 119 -5.59 13.75 -10.57
N TRP A 120 -4.51 13.01 -10.34
CA TRP A 120 -4.05 12.64 -9.01
C TRP A 120 -3.05 13.67 -8.47
N GLU A 121 -3.33 14.18 -7.28
CA GLU A 121 -2.37 14.89 -6.43
C GLU A 121 -1.65 13.88 -5.53
N ILE A 122 -0.32 13.94 -5.47
CA ILE A 122 0.52 12.96 -4.76
C ILE A 122 1.04 13.53 -3.45
N ASP A 123 1.03 12.71 -2.40
CA ASP A 123 1.57 13.03 -1.07
C ASP A 123 1.02 14.33 -0.46
N ILE A 124 -0.31 14.53 -0.54
CA ILE A 124 -0.99 15.68 0.06
C ILE A 124 -1.32 15.42 1.53
N LYS A 125 -1.41 16.50 2.33
CA LYS A 125 -1.80 16.42 3.73
C LYS A 125 -3.22 16.95 3.94
N LYS A 126 -4.13 16.12 4.44
CA LYS A 126 -5.53 16.47 4.75
C LYS A 126 -5.89 15.96 6.14
N HIS A 127 -6.48 16.82 6.98
CA HIS A 127 -6.80 16.49 8.39
C HIS A 127 -5.66 15.87 9.21
N GLY A 128 -4.41 16.27 8.91
CA GLY A 128 -3.23 15.73 9.59
C GLY A 128 -2.74 14.38 9.05
N VAL A 129 -3.51 13.74 8.15
CA VAL A 129 -3.17 12.49 7.47
C VAL A 129 -2.44 12.79 6.16
N LEU A 130 -1.36 12.04 5.89
CA LEU A 130 -0.66 12.06 4.61
C LEU A 130 -1.37 11.07 3.67
N ILE A 131 -1.89 11.58 2.55
CA ILE A 131 -2.60 10.80 1.54
C ILE A 131 -1.63 10.57 0.37
N GLY A 132 -1.44 9.30 -0.01
CA GLY A 132 -0.51 8.94 -1.08
C GLY A 132 -0.97 9.42 -2.45
N GLY A 133 -2.27 9.33 -2.73
CA GLY A 133 -2.90 9.90 -3.93
C GLY A 133 -4.28 10.46 -3.61
N TYR A 134 -4.60 11.64 -4.11
CA TYR A 134 -5.92 12.25 -3.97
C TYR A 134 -6.43 12.68 -5.34
N ALA A 135 -7.68 12.33 -5.64
CA ALA A 135 -8.35 12.76 -6.84
C ALA A 135 -9.72 13.35 -6.51
N LYS A 136 -10.14 14.31 -7.33
CA LYS A 136 -11.48 14.87 -7.31
C LYS A 136 -12.01 14.93 -8.73
N ASP A 137 -13.14 14.29 -8.97
CA ASP A 137 -13.85 14.35 -10.24
C ASP A 137 -14.27 15.81 -10.51
N PRO A 138 -13.90 16.39 -11.66
CA PRO A 138 -14.18 17.80 -11.96
C PRO A 138 -15.67 18.07 -12.23
N ILE A 139 -16.43 17.06 -12.65
CA ILE A 139 -17.83 17.16 -13.08
C ILE A 139 -18.76 16.81 -11.91
N ARG A 140 -18.63 15.59 -11.38
CA ARG A 140 -19.50 15.03 -10.34
C ARG A 140 -19.05 15.38 -8.93
N LYS A 141 -17.83 15.90 -8.78
CA LYS A 141 -17.21 16.33 -7.51
C LYS A 141 -16.94 15.20 -6.52
N HIS A 142 -17.14 13.93 -6.91
CA HIS A 142 -16.71 12.78 -6.12
C HIS A 142 -15.21 12.81 -5.88
N THR A 143 -14.79 12.25 -4.76
CA THR A 143 -13.43 12.31 -4.26
C THR A 143 -12.94 10.92 -3.92
N ALA A 144 -11.70 10.65 -4.31
CA ALA A 144 -11.01 9.42 -3.98
C ALA A 144 -9.68 9.73 -3.30
N ALA A 145 -9.35 8.94 -2.27
CA ALA A 145 -8.03 8.92 -1.67
C ALA A 145 -7.43 7.53 -1.77
N ILE A 146 -6.11 7.47 -1.97
CA ILE A 146 -5.32 6.25 -1.95
C ILE A 146 -4.29 6.38 -0.83
N ASP A 147 -4.35 5.48 0.14
CA ASP A 147 -3.25 5.20 1.05
C ASP A 147 -2.22 4.30 0.34
N ILE A 148 -0.98 4.78 0.28
CA ILE A 148 0.16 4.08 -0.30
C ILE A 148 1.25 4.00 0.79
N PRO A 149 1.17 2.99 1.68
CA PRO A 149 2.00 2.96 2.88
C PRO A 149 3.48 2.75 2.58
N PHE A 150 4.33 3.29 3.45
CA PHE A 150 5.76 3.00 3.47
C PHE A 150 6.06 1.96 4.55
N PRO A 151 7.19 1.23 4.47
CA PRO A 151 7.59 0.33 5.55
C PRO A 151 7.64 1.04 6.91
N GLY A 152 6.92 0.50 7.89
CA GLY A 152 6.89 1.04 9.24
C GLY A 152 6.12 2.36 9.40
N SER A 153 5.36 2.81 8.39
CA SER A 153 4.44 3.93 8.57
C SER A 153 3.37 3.60 9.61
N LYS A 154 2.88 4.64 10.31
CA LYS A 154 1.71 4.49 11.19
C LYS A 154 0.52 4.03 10.35
N ALA A 155 -0.40 3.29 10.98
CA ALA A 155 -1.65 2.91 10.35
C ALA A 155 -2.38 4.15 9.81
N PHE A 156 -2.87 4.06 8.59
CA PHE A 156 -3.67 5.10 7.96
C PHE A 156 -5.01 5.20 8.68
N ASP A 157 -5.26 6.33 9.33
CA ASP A 157 -6.51 6.57 10.06
C ASP A 157 -7.56 7.12 9.11
N SER A 158 -8.20 6.20 8.38
CA SER A 158 -9.25 6.52 7.42
C SER A 158 -10.44 7.25 8.04
N ASN A 159 -10.69 7.08 9.36
CA ASN A 159 -11.81 7.73 10.06
C ASN A 159 -11.68 9.26 10.09
N LEU A 160 -10.46 9.80 9.97
CA LEU A 160 -10.22 11.24 9.91
C LEU A 160 -10.56 11.84 8.54
N LEU A 161 -10.85 11.00 7.54
CA LEU A 161 -11.06 11.40 6.15
C LEU A 161 -12.45 11.03 5.62
N THR A 162 -13.15 10.07 6.22
CA THR A 162 -14.45 9.55 5.75
C THR A 162 -15.56 10.59 5.68
N SER A 163 -15.42 11.75 6.34
CA SER A 163 -16.40 12.84 6.23
C SER A 163 -16.22 13.73 4.99
N ASP A 164 -15.05 13.71 4.35
CA ASP A 164 -14.68 14.61 3.24
C ASP A 164 -14.22 13.87 1.97
N ILE A 165 -14.21 12.53 2.02
CA ILE A 165 -13.71 11.68 0.95
C ILE A 165 -14.71 10.54 0.73
N ASP A 166 -15.21 10.43 -0.51
CA ASP A 166 -16.25 9.47 -0.86
C ASP A 166 -15.72 8.03 -0.90
N ILE A 167 -14.53 7.84 -1.48
CA ILE A 167 -13.86 6.54 -1.57
C ILE A 167 -12.44 6.62 -1.01
N ILE A 168 -12.11 5.69 -0.12
CA ILE A 168 -10.76 5.49 0.40
C ILE A 168 -10.26 4.12 -0.03
N LEU A 169 -9.17 4.11 -0.78
CA LEU A 169 -8.45 2.92 -1.22
C LEU A 169 -7.19 2.75 -0.37
N THR A 170 -6.90 1.53 0.07
CA THR A 170 -5.65 1.22 0.79
C THR A 170 -4.89 0.12 0.07
N ILE A 171 -3.67 0.42 -0.35
CA ILE A 171 -2.82 -0.55 -1.06
C ILE A 171 -1.96 -1.35 -0.07
N ASP A 172 -2.03 -2.67 -0.14
CA ASP A 172 -1.14 -3.56 0.60
C ASP A 172 0.19 -3.75 -0.14
N THR A 173 1.06 -2.74 -0.03
CA THR A 173 2.42 -2.76 -0.61
C THR A 173 3.29 -3.89 -0.05
N THR A 174 2.97 -4.41 1.14
CA THR A 174 3.74 -5.49 1.77
C THR A 174 3.44 -6.82 1.09
N THR A 175 2.15 -7.15 0.93
CA THR A 175 1.72 -8.37 0.22
C THR A 175 2.15 -8.33 -1.24
N MET A 176 2.05 -7.17 -1.89
CA MET A 176 2.52 -6.98 -3.26
C MET A 176 4.04 -7.25 -3.38
N ALA A 177 4.85 -6.66 -2.50
CA ALA A 177 6.29 -6.89 -2.48
C ALA A 177 6.68 -8.36 -2.24
N ASN A 178 6.02 -9.02 -1.27
CA ASN A 178 6.27 -10.41 -0.95
C ASN A 178 5.88 -11.35 -2.09
N THR A 179 4.86 -10.97 -2.88
CA THR A 179 4.42 -11.75 -4.05
C THR A 179 5.40 -11.61 -5.21
N LEU A 180 5.86 -10.39 -5.49
CA LEU A 180 6.74 -10.10 -6.64
C LEU A 180 8.22 -10.45 -6.39
N TYR A 181 8.67 -10.39 -5.14
CA TYR A 181 10.07 -10.56 -4.75
C TYR A 181 10.26 -11.62 -3.67
N ALA A 182 9.47 -12.70 -3.74
CA ALA A 182 9.60 -13.84 -2.82
C ALA A 182 11.04 -14.39 -2.80
N LYS A 183 11.50 -14.81 -1.61
CA LYS A 183 12.91 -15.19 -1.38
C LYS A 183 13.38 -16.41 -2.21
N ASP A 184 12.45 -17.30 -2.54
CA ASP A 184 12.76 -18.60 -3.17
C ASP A 184 12.54 -18.61 -4.69
N THR A 185 12.12 -17.49 -5.28
CA THR A 185 11.91 -17.36 -6.72
C THR A 185 12.92 -16.39 -7.31
N LYS A 186 13.33 -16.64 -8.56
CA LYS A 186 14.08 -15.64 -9.33
C LYS A 186 13.11 -14.50 -9.62
N PRO A 187 13.33 -13.28 -9.10
CA PRO A 187 12.40 -12.19 -9.33
C PRO A 187 12.41 -11.80 -10.81
N GLU A 188 11.21 -11.56 -11.33
CA GLU A 188 11.04 -10.98 -12.65
C GLU A 188 11.54 -9.53 -12.63
N LEU A 189 12.28 -9.14 -13.66
CA LEU A 189 12.84 -7.80 -13.80
C LEU A 189 11.83 -6.89 -14.48
N LEU A 190 10.81 -6.50 -13.72
CA LEU A 190 9.72 -5.66 -14.19
C LEU A 190 10.16 -4.19 -14.30
N ALA A 191 9.63 -3.49 -15.29
CA ALA A 191 9.64 -2.04 -15.40
C ALA A 191 8.62 -1.40 -14.44
N PRO A 192 8.75 -0.10 -14.11
CA PRO A 192 7.85 0.59 -13.21
C PRO A 192 6.37 0.56 -13.62
N ASP A 193 6.08 0.67 -14.93
CA ASP A 193 4.74 0.56 -15.49
C ASP A 193 4.20 -0.87 -15.38
N GLU A 194 5.02 -1.89 -15.62
CA GLU A 194 4.63 -3.30 -15.46
C GLU A 194 4.28 -3.65 -13.99
N ILE A 195 4.99 -3.06 -13.03
CA ILE A 195 4.65 -3.15 -11.60
C ILE A 195 3.27 -2.55 -11.32
N PHE A 196 2.97 -1.40 -11.93
CA PHE A 196 1.67 -0.76 -11.78
C PHE A 196 0.57 -1.56 -12.49
N GLN A 197 0.82 -2.14 -13.65
CA GLN A 197 -0.12 -3.05 -14.32
C GLN A 197 -0.41 -4.28 -13.46
N LYS A 198 0.61 -4.88 -12.83
CA LYS A 198 0.42 -5.99 -11.88
C LYS A 198 -0.52 -5.60 -10.73
N LEU A 199 -0.44 -4.36 -10.24
CA LEU A 199 -1.36 -3.85 -9.21
C LEU A 199 -2.80 -3.83 -9.72
N LEU A 200 -3.04 -3.31 -10.93
CA LEU A 200 -4.37 -3.26 -11.52
C LEU A 200 -4.92 -4.67 -11.81
N GLU A 201 -4.09 -5.58 -12.32
CA GLU A 201 -4.46 -6.98 -12.58
C GLU A 201 -4.82 -7.76 -11.31
N ASN A 202 -4.32 -7.34 -10.13
CA ASN A 202 -4.52 -8.01 -8.85
C ASN A 202 -5.25 -7.10 -7.84
N TRP A 203 -6.10 -6.21 -8.34
CA TRP A 203 -6.75 -5.16 -7.56
C TRP A 203 -7.46 -5.68 -6.31
N GLU A 204 -8.35 -6.67 -6.45
CA GLU A 204 -9.12 -7.26 -5.33
C GLU A 204 -8.24 -7.88 -4.24
N ARG A 205 -7.01 -8.28 -4.59
CA ARG A 205 -6.07 -8.91 -3.67
C ARG A 205 -5.22 -7.90 -2.92
N TRP A 206 -4.87 -6.78 -3.56
CA TRP A 206 -3.91 -5.81 -3.02
C TRP A 206 -4.52 -4.47 -2.64
N VAL A 207 -5.77 -4.23 -2.95
CA VAL A 207 -6.45 -2.98 -2.63
C VAL A 207 -7.72 -3.28 -1.84
N THR A 208 -7.85 -2.61 -0.69
CA THR A 208 -9.12 -2.55 0.04
C THR A 208 -9.81 -1.24 -0.24
N MET A 209 -11.13 -1.30 -0.47
CA MET A 209 -11.96 -0.13 -0.70
C MET A 209 -12.87 0.10 0.51
N LEU A 210 -12.92 1.34 0.97
CA LEU A 210 -13.81 1.83 2.01
C LEU A 210 -14.63 2.97 1.46
N HIS A 211 -15.94 2.85 1.57
CA HIS A 211 -16.91 3.85 1.13
C HIS A 211 -17.29 4.73 2.31
N SER A 212 -17.49 6.03 2.05
CA SER A 212 -18.07 6.92 3.07
C SER A 212 -19.53 6.53 3.34
N SER A 213 -19.92 6.59 4.61
CA SER A 213 -21.27 6.26 5.07
C SER A 213 -22.37 7.11 4.43
N SER A 214 -22.06 8.32 3.96
CA SER A 214 -23.02 9.22 3.29
C SER A 214 -23.37 8.80 1.86
N VAL A 215 -22.48 8.08 1.16
CA VAL A 215 -22.73 7.61 -0.22
C VAL A 215 -23.77 6.48 -0.25
N VAL A 216 -23.84 5.68 0.82
CA VAL A 216 -24.79 4.56 0.95
C VAL A 216 -26.25 5.03 1.11
N GLU A 217 -26.46 6.29 1.49
CA GLU A 217 -27.79 6.87 1.68
C GLU A 217 -28.35 7.50 0.38
N ASP A 218 -27.53 8.18 -0.42
CA ASP A 218 -27.96 8.78 -1.70
C ASP A 218 -28.33 7.72 -2.75
N ASN A 219 -27.63 6.57 -2.76
CA ASN A 219 -27.95 5.44 -3.64
C ASN A 219 -29.32 4.79 -3.36
N LYS A 220 -29.90 4.98 -2.16
CA LYS A 220 -31.26 4.51 -1.84
C LYS A 220 -32.35 5.47 -2.33
N GLU A 221 -32.03 6.74 -2.59
CA GLU A 221 -32.99 7.70 -3.13
C GLU A 221 -33.08 7.66 -4.66
N GLU A 222 -31.98 7.36 -5.37
CA GLU A 222 -32.00 7.17 -6.82
C GLU A 222 -32.69 5.86 -7.24
N GLN A 223 -32.53 4.76 -6.49
CA GLN A 223 -33.27 3.51 -6.75
C GLN A 223 -34.78 3.64 -6.51
N LYS A 224 -35.25 4.58 -5.67
CA LYS A 224 -36.69 4.80 -5.43
C LYS A 224 -37.41 5.57 -6.54
N LYS A 225 -36.68 6.19 -7.48
CA LYS A 225 -37.28 6.93 -8.61
C LYS A 225 -37.49 6.07 -9.85
N THR A 226 -36.84 4.92 -9.95
CA THR A 226 -36.93 4.04 -11.14
C THR A 226 -37.94 2.90 -10.98
N ASP A 227 -38.39 2.59 -9.76
CA ASP A 227 -39.32 1.48 -9.48
C ASP A 227 -40.81 1.88 -9.39
N LYS A 228 -41.21 3.04 -9.91
CA LYS A 228 -42.61 3.53 -9.83
C LYS A 228 -43.47 3.34 -11.09
N ILE A 229 -43.10 2.41 -11.97
CA ILE A 229 -43.95 1.93 -13.08
C ILE A 229 -43.59 0.42 -13.18
N GLU A 230 -44.35 -0.58 -12.75
CA GLU A 230 -45.78 -0.85 -12.81
C GLU A 230 -46.11 -1.91 -11.74
N ILE A 231 -47.11 -1.65 -10.88
CA ILE A 231 -47.74 -2.70 -10.08
C ILE A 231 -48.93 -3.23 -10.88
N GLN A 232 -48.84 -4.46 -11.40
CA GLN A 232 -50.02 -5.33 -11.60
C GLN A 232 -49.69 -6.81 -11.30
N LYS A 233 -49.85 -7.18 -10.02
CA LYS A 233 -50.73 -8.26 -9.53
C LYS A 233 -50.77 -9.60 -10.29
N VAL A 234 -50.10 -10.64 -9.77
CA VAL A 234 -50.60 -12.03 -9.78
C VAL A 234 -50.19 -12.76 -8.48
N GLU A 235 -51.09 -13.62 -8.02
CA GLU A 235 -51.23 -14.24 -6.70
C GLU A 235 -50.27 -15.40 -6.37
N ARG A 236 -50.25 -15.72 -5.07
CA ARG A 236 -49.63 -16.85 -4.37
C ARG A 236 -49.77 -18.20 -5.10
N ILE A 237 -48.65 -18.94 -5.19
CA ILE A 237 -48.64 -20.40 -5.21
C ILE A 237 -47.54 -20.89 -4.25
N TYR A 238 -47.96 -21.66 -3.25
CA TYR A 238 -47.11 -22.57 -2.45
C TYR A 238 -46.85 -23.83 -3.25
N PHE A 239 -45.63 -24.39 -3.24
CA PHE A 239 -45.37 -25.83 -3.08
C PHE A 239 -43.87 -26.11 -2.90
N ASP A 240 -43.54 -26.58 -1.69
CA ASP A 240 -42.57 -27.60 -1.25
C ASP A 240 -41.18 -27.77 -1.91
N SER A 241 -40.17 -27.62 -1.04
CA SER A 241 -38.80 -28.18 -1.11
C SER A 241 -38.79 -29.73 -1.05
N PRO A 242 -37.69 -30.45 -1.38
CA PRO A 242 -36.61 -30.62 -0.37
C PRO A 242 -35.16 -30.91 -0.86
N SER A 243 -34.23 -30.35 -0.06
CA SER A 243 -32.99 -30.95 0.48
C SER A 243 -31.81 -31.37 -0.41
N LYS A 244 -30.63 -30.81 -0.09
CA LYS A 244 -29.52 -31.46 0.66
C LYS A 244 -28.61 -30.33 1.20
N SER A 245 -28.86 -29.74 2.38
CA SER A 245 -28.40 -30.16 3.72
C SER A 245 -27.07 -30.93 3.79
N GLN A 246 -26.05 -30.24 4.30
CA GLN A 246 -25.07 -30.67 5.33
C GLN A 246 -24.47 -29.35 5.88
N ASP A 247 -25.14 -28.64 6.79
CA ASP A 247 -25.13 -28.88 8.24
C ASP A 247 -23.73 -28.78 8.86
N GLN A 248 -23.31 -27.54 9.19
CA GLN A 248 -22.33 -27.25 10.22
C GLN A 248 -22.85 -26.06 11.04
N ASN A 249 -23.77 -26.37 11.96
CA ASN A 249 -24.01 -25.68 13.24
C ASN A 249 -23.21 -24.36 13.42
N LEU A 250 -23.66 -23.25 12.80
CA LEU A 250 -23.03 -21.94 12.98
C LEU A 250 -23.40 -21.44 14.38
N GLN A 251 -22.53 -21.72 15.35
CA GLN A 251 -22.67 -21.24 16.71
C GLN A 251 -22.56 -19.72 16.72
N LEU A 252 -23.55 -19.05 17.32
CA LEU A 252 -23.50 -17.62 17.55
C LEU A 252 -22.37 -17.30 18.55
N CYS A 253 -21.81 -16.11 18.43
CA CYS A 253 -20.74 -15.62 19.27
C CYS A 253 -21.17 -15.67 20.74
N ALA A 254 -20.45 -16.42 21.56
CA ALA A 254 -20.74 -16.60 22.97
C ALA A 254 -20.71 -15.26 23.77
N CYS A 255 -20.02 -14.25 23.26
CA CYS A 255 -19.89 -12.94 23.89
C CYS A 255 -21.08 -12.01 23.61
N CYS A 256 -21.50 -11.88 22.34
CA CYS A 256 -22.57 -10.94 21.97
C CYS A 256 -23.89 -11.59 21.55
N GLN A 257 -23.88 -12.88 21.20
CA GLN A 257 -25.02 -13.64 20.66
C GLN A 257 -25.67 -13.03 19.41
N ILE A 258 -24.97 -12.12 18.72
CA ILE A 258 -25.49 -11.41 17.53
C ILE A 258 -24.81 -11.88 16.25
N GLN A 259 -23.48 -11.96 16.25
CA GLN A 259 -22.69 -12.41 15.09
C GLN A 259 -22.30 -13.88 15.23
N THR A 260 -22.00 -14.55 14.13
CA THR A 260 -21.49 -15.94 14.15
C THR A 260 -20.06 -16.00 14.68
N GLY A 261 -19.75 -17.05 15.44
CA GLY A 261 -18.41 -17.28 15.95
C GLY A 261 -17.48 -17.79 14.84
N ALA A 262 -16.34 -17.14 14.66
CA ALA A 262 -15.31 -17.53 13.67
C ALA A 262 -13.95 -17.80 14.32
N LEU A 263 -13.72 -17.28 15.52
CA LEU A 263 -12.47 -17.39 16.27
C LEU A 263 -12.61 -18.30 17.49
N GLY A 264 -11.50 -18.88 17.94
CA GLY A 264 -11.47 -19.69 19.17
C GLY A 264 -12.11 -21.07 19.07
N GLY A 265 -12.20 -21.63 17.87
CA GLY A 265 -12.97 -22.85 17.58
C GLY A 265 -14.42 -22.56 17.19
N GLY A 266 -14.69 -21.38 16.60
CA GLY A 266 -16.01 -21.02 16.09
C GLY A 266 -16.99 -20.46 17.14
N ILE A 267 -16.49 -19.99 18.29
CA ILE A 267 -17.34 -19.53 19.40
C ILE A 267 -17.35 -18.02 19.61
N LEU A 268 -16.41 -17.26 19.03
CA LEU A 268 -16.31 -15.81 19.20
C LEU A 268 -16.20 -15.08 17.86
N CYS A 269 -16.91 -13.95 17.70
CA CYS A 269 -16.79 -13.11 16.51
C CYS A 269 -15.58 -12.17 16.61
N ASN A 270 -15.14 -11.67 15.45
CA ASN A 270 -13.98 -10.77 15.35
C ASN A 270 -14.15 -9.49 16.19
N GLU A 271 -15.34 -8.89 16.23
CA GLU A 271 -15.57 -7.65 16.97
C GLU A 271 -15.41 -7.83 18.48
N CYS A 272 -15.99 -8.89 19.05
CA CYS A 272 -15.87 -9.19 20.47
C CYS A 272 -14.42 -9.49 20.86
N VAL A 273 -13.70 -10.25 20.03
CA VAL A 273 -12.27 -10.53 20.27
C VAL A 273 -11.46 -9.24 20.25
N ARG A 274 -11.66 -8.37 19.26
CA ARG A 274 -10.94 -7.08 19.17
C ARG A 274 -11.25 -6.16 20.34
N LYS A 275 -12.49 -6.18 20.82
CA LYS A 275 -12.93 -5.33 21.93
C LYS A 275 -12.36 -5.78 23.28
N HIS A 276 -12.24 -7.09 23.50
CA HIS A 276 -11.97 -7.64 24.83
C HIS A 276 -10.58 -8.26 25.00
N VAL A 277 -9.89 -8.67 23.94
CA VAL A 277 -8.50 -9.17 24.03
C VAL A 277 -7.53 -7.99 24.12
N GLY A 278 -6.61 -8.05 25.08
CA GLY A 278 -5.68 -6.99 25.45
C GLY A 278 -6.27 -5.98 26.46
N THR A 279 -7.58 -5.94 26.63
CA THR A 279 -8.28 -5.02 27.55
C THR A 279 -8.89 -5.76 28.75
N THR A 280 -9.75 -6.75 28.49
CA THR A 280 -10.43 -7.57 29.50
C THR A 280 -9.76 -8.92 29.70
N PHE A 281 -9.22 -9.52 28.63
CA PHE A 281 -8.50 -10.79 28.64
C PHE A 281 -7.09 -10.57 28.06
N GLN A 282 -6.05 -11.17 28.63
CA GLN A 282 -4.68 -10.96 28.17
C GLN A 282 -4.44 -11.51 26.76
N ASN A 283 -5.17 -12.56 26.36
CA ASN A 283 -5.06 -13.17 25.04
C ASN A 283 -6.36 -13.90 24.64
N LEU A 284 -6.45 -14.27 23.35
CA LEU A 284 -7.61 -15.01 22.81
C LEU A 284 -7.82 -16.36 23.52
N THR A 285 -6.75 -17.06 23.91
CA THR A 285 -6.86 -18.36 24.59
C THR A 285 -7.56 -18.23 25.95
N GLU A 286 -7.24 -17.19 26.71
CA GLU A 286 -7.90 -16.88 27.99
C GLU A 286 -9.37 -16.51 27.78
N MET A 287 -9.66 -15.67 26.79
CA MET A 287 -11.04 -15.31 26.44
C MET A 287 -11.87 -16.52 25.99
N VAL A 288 -11.27 -17.42 25.19
CA VAL A 288 -11.92 -18.67 24.75
C VAL A 288 -12.19 -19.60 25.92
N LYS A 289 -11.29 -19.70 26.90
CA LYS A 289 -11.52 -20.49 28.13
C LYS A 289 -12.64 -19.92 28.99
N PHE A 290 -12.88 -18.61 28.95
CA PHE A 290 -13.95 -17.96 29.71
C PHE A 290 -15.35 -18.25 29.12
N TYR A 291 -15.46 -18.38 27.80
CA TYR A 291 -16.73 -18.58 27.08
C TYR A 291 -17.01 -20.03 26.67
N ARG A 292 -16.09 -20.97 26.96
CA ARG A 292 -16.32 -22.42 26.86
C ARG A 292 -16.86 -22.96 28.17
#